data_AF-A0A2U1AFD5-F1
#
_entry.id   AF-A0A2U1AFD5-F1
#
_cell.length_a   1.000
_cell.length_b   1.000
_cell.length_c   1.000
_cell.angle_alpha   90.00
_cell.angle_beta   90.00
_cell.angle_gamma   90.00
#
_symmetry.space_group_name_H-M   'P 1'
#
loop_
_entity.id
_entity.type
_entity.pdbx_description
1 polymer ?
#
loop_
_entity_poly.entity_id
_entity_poly.type
_entity_poly.pdbx_seq_one_letter_code
_entity_poly.pdbx_strand_id
1 'polypeptide(L)'
;MKENQTKETGRKEPAPIQKLNDEVANAFESCANALSLNELSRVTGVRIELLRRFISKKTRRARAETWDKIYPALKPYLVGPEPAHEPPPRVGPAYRRHHELVEMFSDQKVLLDEFDVLAEPEQKKVIAWMEEMAGAETAPTAFESLTPLENRVMGSFLALSREEQQNALLKLTDIAVAEVRKRRKELF
;
A
#
# COMPACT_ATOMS: atom_id res chain seq x y z
N MET A 1 -9.16 70.53 -20.84
CA MET A 1 -7.77 70.03 -20.77
C MET A 1 -7.81 68.84 -19.81
N LYS A 2 -8.11 67.59 -20.22
CA LYS A 2 -7.32 66.60 -20.98
C LYS A 2 -5.88 66.38 -20.47
N GLU A 3 -5.60 65.09 -20.20
CA GLU A 3 -4.30 64.41 -20.09
C GLU A 3 -3.60 64.48 -18.71
N ASN A 4 -3.06 63.41 -18.11
CA ASN A 4 -2.87 62.02 -18.53
C ASN A 4 -2.77 61.11 -17.30
N GLN A 5 -3.56 60.04 -17.27
CA GLN A 5 -3.29 58.87 -16.43
C GLN A 5 -2.19 58.05 -17.10
N THR A 6 -0.98 58.10 -16.57
CA THR A 6 0.09 57.19 -16.97
C THR A 6 -0.20 55.82 -16.36
N LYS A 7 -0.78 54.93 -17.17
CA LYS A 7 -0.85 53.49 -16.89
C LYS A 7 0.58 52.96 -16.85
N GLU A 8 1.13 52.76 -15.66
CA GLU A 8 2.28 51.89 -15.48
C GLU A 8 1.82 50.45 -15.69
N THR A 9 2.01 49.98 -16.92
CA THR A 9 2.00 48.56 -17.28
C THR A 9 3.20 47.89 -16.62
N GLY A 10 3.05 47.53 -15.35
CA GLY A 10 3.94 46.60 -14.68
C GLY A 10 3.96 45.28 -15.45
N ARG A 11 4.95 45.13 -16.33
CA ARG A 11 5.30 43.84 -16.94
C ARG A 11 5.70 42.92 -15.79
N LYS A 12 4.76 42.09 -15.33
CA LYS A 12 5.09 40.92 -14.50
C LYS A 12 6.15 40.13 -15.26
N GLU A 13 7.34 40.04 -14.68
CA GLU A 13 8.39 39.15 -15.17
C GLU A 13 7.78 37.77 -15.45
N PRO A 14 8.15 37.11 -16.56
CA PRO A 14 7.57 35.82 -16.88
C PRO A 14 7.89 34.84 -15.75
N ALA A 15 6.85 34.41 -15.03
CA ALA A 15 6.95 33.45 -13.95
C ALA A 15 7.83 32.26 -14.38
N PRO A 16 8.71 31.75 -13.51
CA PRO A 16 9.64 30.70 -13.88
C PRO A 16 8.89 29.52 -14.51
N ILE A 17 9.35 29.08 -15.68
CA ILE A 17 8.70 28.01 -16.44
C ILE A 17 9.43 26.71 -16.12
N GLN A 18 8.74 25.80 -15.44
CA GLN A 18 9.26 24.46 -15.21
C GLN A 18 9.12 23.63 -16.50
N LYS A 19 10.23 23.04 -16.95
CA LYS A 19 10.22 22.07 -18.05
C LYS A 19 9.73 20.72 -17.50
N LEU A 20 8.74 20.14 -18.16
CA LEU A 20 8.26 18.80 -17.87
C LEU A 20 9.13 17.82 -18.64
N ASN A 21 10.05 17.15 -17.95
CA ASN A 21 10.86 16.06 -18.48
C ASN A 21 10.03 14.76 -18.54
N ASP A 22 10.60 13.70 -19.12
CA ASP A 22 9.88 12.43 -19.25
C ASP A 22 9.58 11.77 -17.90
N GLU A 23 10.41 11.99 -16.88
CA GLU A 23 10.16 11.54 -15.49
C GLU A 23 8.89 12.18 -14.91
N VAL A 24 8.73 13.49 -15.11
CA VAL A 24 7.54 14.21 -14.66
C VAL A 24 6.30 13.75 -15.43
N ALA A 25 6.42 13.49 -16.74
CA ALA A 25 5.32 12.95 -17.53
C ALA A 25 4.90 11.55 -17.04
N ASN A 26 5.87 10.69 -16.70
CA ASN A 26 5.59 9.37 -16.13
C ASN A 26 4.94 9.49 -14.74
N ALA A 27 5.42 10.42 -13.89
CA ALA A 27 4.80 10.69 -12.60
C ALA A 27 3.35 11.19 -12.74
N PHE A 28 3.05 12.00 -13.75
CA PHE A 28 1.68 12.41 -14.07
C PHE A 28 0.79 11.23 -14.47
N GLU A 29 1.33 10.29 -15.25
CA GLU A 29 0.62 9.09 -15.66
C GLU A 29 0.36 8.15 -14.47
N SER A 30 1.38 7.90 -13.63
CA SER A 30 1.23 7.14 -12.37
C SER A 30 0.25 7.79 -11.40
N CYS A 31 0.32 9.11 -11.24
CA CYS A 31 -0.60 9.87 -10.40
C CYS A 31 -2.03 9.80 -10.93
N ALA A 32 -2.25 9.91 -12.25
CA ALA A 32 -3.57 9.81 -12.87
C ALA A 32 -4.18 8.39 -12.79
N ASN A 33 -3.33 7.35 -12.76
CA ASN A 33 -3.76 5.97 -12.56
C ASN A 33 -4.15 5.69 -11.11
N ALA A 34 -3.44 6.26 -10.14
CA ALA A 34 -3.73 6.10 -8.71
C ALA A 34 -4.90 6.99 -8.25
N LEU A 35 -4.93 8.24 -8.70
CA LEU A 35 -5.96 9.24 -8.45
C LEU A 35 -6.53 9.63 -9.80
N SER A 36 -7.78 9.24 -10.08
CA SER A 36 -8.43 9.60 -11.35
C SER A 36 -8.23 11.09 -11.68
N LEU A 37 -8.17 11.45 -12.97
CA LEU A 37 -7.93 12.85 -13.39
C LEU A 37 -8.91 13.87 -12.74
N ASN A 38 -10.13 13.44 -12.42
CA ASN A 38 -11.13 14.24 -11.71
C ASN A 38 -10.68 14.55 -10.27
N GLU A 39 -10.19 13.55 -9.55
CA GLU A 39 -9.65 13.70 -8.19
C GLU A 39 -8.39 14.55 -8.19
N LEU A 40 -7.48 14.35 -9.16
CA LEU A 40 -6.29 15.17 -9.30
C LEU A 40 -6.63 16.65 -9.55
N SER A 41 -7.65 16.92 -10.37
CA SER A 41 -8.16 18.27 -10.63
C SER A 41 -8.77 18.89 -9.36
N ARG A 42 -9.52 18.11 -8.57
CA ARG A 42 -10.12 18.54 -7.30
C ARG A 42 -9.06 18.89 -6.25
N VAL A 43 -8.04 18.04 -6.09
CA VAL A 43 -6.99 18.21 -5.07
C VAL A 43 -6.04 19.36 -5.41
N THR A 44 -5.66 19.52 -6.69
CA THR A 44 -4.70 20.55 -7.11
C THR A 44 -5.36 21.87 -7.49
N GLY A 45 -6.68 21.89 -7.69
CA GLY A 45 -7.42 23.04 -8.21
C GLY A 45 -7.04 23.42 -9.66
N VAL A 46 -6.36 22.51 -10.38
CA VAL A 46 -5.96 22.72 -11.78
C VAL A 46 -6.99 22.09 -12.71
N ARG A 47 -7.33 22.77 -13.80
CA ARG A 47 -8.32 22.30 -14.79
C ARG A 47 -7.90 20.96 -15.39
N ILE A 48 -8.87 20.05 -15.51
CA ILE A 48 -8.65 18.70 -16.01
C ILE A 48 -8.10 18.68 -17.44
N GLU A 49 -8.47 19.65 -18.27
CA GLU A 49 -7.95 19.77 -19.65
C GLU A 49 -6.47 20.11 -19.66
N LEU A 50 -6.00 20.92 -18.69
CA LEU A 50 -4.60 21.28 -18.57
C LEU A 50 -3.78 20.09 -18.08
N LEU A 51 -4.28 19.36 -17.07
CA LEU A 51 -3.67 18.11 -16.59
C LEU A 51 -3.58 17.06 -17.71
N ARG A 52 -4.65 16.88 -18.50
CA ARG A 52 -4.67 15.97 -19.66
C ARG A 52 -3.63 16.37 -20.73
N ARG A 53 -3.37 17.67 -20.92
CA ARG A 53 -2.32 18.15 -21.84
C ARG A 53 -0.90 17.87 -21.34
N PHE A 54 -0.69 17.86 -20.03
CA PHE A 54 0.59 17.45 -19.44
C PHE A 54 0.81 15.94 -19.59
N ILE A 55 -0.20 15.11 -19.27
CA ILE A 55 -0.14 13.65 -19.43
C ILE A 55 0.09 13.25 -20.90
N SER A 56 -0.68 13.82 -21.83
CA SER A 56 -0.53 13.55 -23.27
C SER A 56 0.72 14.17 -23.91
N LYS A 57 1.64 14.74 -23.10
CA LYS A 57 2.86 15.43 -23.54
C LYS A 57 2.63 16.58 -24.54
N LYS A 58 1.38 17.02 -24.73
CA LYS A 58 0.98 18.15 -25.60
C LYS A 58 1.46 19.48 -25.06
N THR A 59 1.71 19.58 -23.76
CA THR A 59 2.30 20.75 -23.12
C THR A 59 3.49 20.30 -22.27
N ARG A 60 4.69 20.76 -22.60
CA ARG A 60 5.95 20.39 -21.91
C ARG A 60 6.47 21.46 -20.94
N ARG A 61 5.64 22.46 -20.65
CA ARG A 61 6.00 23.65 -19.87
C ARG A 61 4.86 23.99 -18.93
N ALA A 62 5.13 24.02 -17.63
CA ALA A 62 4.21 24.50 -16.61
C ALA A 62 4.73 25.83 -16.05
N ARG A 63 3.83 26.78 -15.79
CA ARG A 63 4.19 28.00 -15.05
C ARG A 63 4.44 27.63 -13.58
N ALA A 64 5.34 28.33 -12.89
CA ALA A 64 5.64 28.12 -11.48
C ALA A 64 4.37 27.99 -10.62
N GLU A 65 3.42 28.93 -10.73
CA GLU A 65 2.16 28.90 -9.99
C GLU A 65 1.33 27.61 -10.21
N THR A 66 1.40 27.05 -11.41
CA THR A 66 0.71 25.78 -11.74
C THR A 66 1.53 24.60 -11.25
N TRP A 67 2.85 24.68 -11.34
CA TRP A 67 3.77 23.68 -10.85
C TRP A 67 3.68 23.53 -9.33
N ASP A 68 3.65 24.62 -8.57
CA ASP A 68 3.57 24.61 -7.10
C ASP A 68 2.29 23.94 -6.59
N LYS A 69 1.20 24.02 -7.36
CA LYS A 69 -0.07 23.34 -7.05
C LYS A 69 -0.05 21.85 -7.34
N ILE A 70 0.67 21.45 -8.37
CA ILE A 70 0.70 20.07 -8.86
C ILE A 70 1.81 19.26 -8.19
N TYR A 71 2.96 19.89 -7.93
CA TYR A 71 4.15 19.25 -7.41
C TYR A 71 3.92 18.46 -6.12
N PRO A 72 3.16 18.94 -5.11
CA PRO A 72 2.87 18.15 -3.91
C PRO A 72 2.14 16.82 -4.22
N ALA A 73 1.24 16.82 -5.21
CA ALA A 73 0.52 15.61 -5.64
C ALA A 73 1.40 14.67 -6.48
N LEU A 74 2.37 15.22 -7.22
CA LEU A 74 3.33 14.43 -8.01
C LEU A 74 4.54 13.97 -7.22
N LYS A 75 4.90 14.65 -6.12
CA LYS A 75 6.10 14.38 -5.33
C LYS A 75 6.26 12.89 -4.94
N PRO A 76 5.20 12.17 -4.51
CA PRO A 76 5.29 10.74 -4.21
C PRO A 76 5.63 9.86 -5.41
N TYR A 77 5.41 10.36 -6.63
CA TYR A 77 5.66 9.66 -7.90
C TYR A 77 6.92 10.17 -8.62
N LEU A 78 7.52 11.28 -8.16
CA LEU A 78 8.74 11.88 -8.71
C LEU A 78 10.01 11.42 -7.99
N VAL A 79 9.92 11.27 -6.67
CA VAL A 79 10.93 10.56 -5.90
C VAL A 79 10.62 9.09 -6.18
N GLY A 80 11.46 8.42 -6.98
CA GLY A 80 11.38 6.96 -7.14
C GLY A 80 11.17 6.33 -5.76
N PRO A 81 10.35 5.26 -5.68
CA PRO A 81 9.62 4.91 -4.47
C PRO A 81 10.53 5.06 -3.25
N GLU A 82 10.13 5.87 -2.27
CA GLU A 82 10.60 5.63 -0.89
C GLU A 82 10.52 4.12 -0.68
N PRO A 83 11.59 3.48 -0.17
CA PRO A 83 11.66 2.02 -0.07
C PRO A 83 10.32 1.57 0.45
N ALA A 84 9.60 0.85 -0.42
CA ALA A 84 8.18 0.63 -0.24
C ALA A 84 8.02 0.21 1.22
N HIS A 85 7.23 0.97 1.99
CA HIS A 85 6.47 0.29 3.02
C HIS A 85 5.81 -0.83 2.25
N GLU A 86 6.26 -2.07 2.49
CA GLU A 86 5.71 -3.24 1.84
C GLU A 86 4.21 -3.04 1.89
N PRO A 87 3.52 -3.01 0.73
CA PRO A 87 2.08 -2.81 0.72
C PRO A 87 1.54 -3.80 1.75
N PRO A 88 0.73 -3.34 2.72
CA PRO A 88 0.27 -4.21 3.80
C PRO A 88 -0.23 -5.48 3.12
N PRO A 89 0.24 -6.67 3.55
CA PRO A 89 -0.05 -7.92 2.87
C PRO A 89 -1.51 -7.90 2.46
N ARG A 90 -1.74 -7.93 1.14
CA ARG A 90 -3.10 -8.00 0.63
C ARG A 90 -3.65 -9.27 1.24
N VAL A 91 -4.58 -9.13 2.19
CA VAL A 91 -5.39 -10.26 2.64
C VAL A 91 -5.87 -10.93 1.36
N GLY A 92 -5.35 -12.12 1.08
CA GLY A 92 -5.80 -12.91 -0.05
C GLY A 92 -7.32 -13.13 0.06
N PRO A 93 -7.98 -13.77 -0.92
CA PRO A 93 -9.27 -14.35 -0.61
C PRO A 93 -9.13 -15.18 0.66
N ALA A 94 -9.87 -14.83 1.73
CA ALA A 94 -9.78 -15.50 3.03
C ALA A 94 -9.72 -17.02 2.84
N TYR A 95 -8.87 -17.73 3.58
CA TYR A 95 -8.61 -19.16 3.38
C TYR A 95 -9.89 -20.01 3.49
N ARG A 96 -10.91 -19.47 4.18
CA ARG A 96 -12.29 -20.00 4.22
C ARG A 96 -12.97 -20.11 2.84
N ARG A 97 -12.52 -19.36 1.85
CA ARG A 97 -13.06 -19.27 0.49
C ARG A 97 -12.12 -19.89 -0.55
N HIS A 98 -10.98 -20.47 -0.14
CA HIS A 98 -10.03 -21.09 -1.07
C HIS A 98 -10.54 -22.48 -1.48
N HIS A 99 -10.73 -22.68 -2.79
CA HIS A 99 -11.31 -23.89 -3.35
C HIS A 99 -10.41 -25.13 -3.23
N GLU A 100 -9.09 -24.93 -3.11
CA GLU A 100 -8.10 -25.99 -2.93
C GLU A 100 -7.93 -26.42 -1.47
N LEU A 101 -8.52 -25.67 -0.52
CA LEU A 101 -8.41 -25.92 0.92
C LEU A 101 -9.75 -26.37 1.53
N VAL A 102 -10.65 -26.94 0.71
CA VAL A 102 -11.97 -27.38 1.15
C VAL A 102 -11.87 -28.39 2.29
N GLU A 103 -10.87 -29.28 2.24
CA GLU A 103 -10.65 -30.34 3.23
C GLU A 103 -10.15 -29.84 4.60
N MET A 104 -9.70 -28.57 4.69
CA MET A 104 -9.25 -28.00 5.95
C MET A 104 -10.41 -27.65 6.89
N PHE A 105 -10.19 -27.90 8.16
CA PHE A 105 -11.09 -27.53 9.25
C PHE A 105 -11.12 -26.00 9.47
N SER A 106 -12.13 -25.54 10.19
CA SER A 106 -12.36 -24.10 10.40
C SER A 106 -11.26 -23.45 11.23
N ASP A 107 -10.74 -24.14 12.24
CA ASP A 107 -9.61 -23.71 13.06
C ASP A 107 -8.32 -23.54 12.24
N GLN A 108 -8.02 -24.50 11.36
CA GLN A 108 -6.89 -24.43 10.42
C GLN A 108 -7.01 -23.22 9.48
N LYS A 109 -8.22 -22.95 8.98
CA LYS A 109 -8.47 -21.78 8.12
C LYS A 109 -8.35 -20.47 8.88
N VAL A 110 -8.80 -20.42 10.13
CA VAL A 110 -8.65 -19.24 11.00
C VAL A 110 -7.18 -19.01 11.32
N LEU A 111 -6.39 -20.06 11.61
CA LEU A 111 -4.95 -19.96 11.79
C LEU A 111 -4.29 -19.22 10.62
N LEU A 112 -4.59 -19.65 9.39
CA LEU A 112 -4.01 -19.06 8.18
C LEU A 112 -4.49 -17.62 7.96
N ASP A 113 -5.79 -17.34 8.16
CA ASP A 113 -6.35 -15.98 8.06
C ASP A 113 -5.63 -15.01 9.02
N GLU A 114 -5.44 -15.40 10.29
CA GLU A 114 -4.79 -14.54 11.29
C GLU A 114 -3.27 -14.43 11.08
N PHE A 115 -2.64 -15.48 10.57
CA PHE A 115 -1.20 -15.52 10.27
C PHE A 115 -0.83 -14.62 9.08
N ASP A 116 -1.65 -14.60 8.03
CA ASP A 116 -1.43 -13.80 6.82
C ASP A 116 -1.54 -12.28 7.07
N VAL A 117 -2.21 -11.89 8.16
CA VAL A 117 -2.26 -10.48 8.59
C VAL A 117 -0.86 -9.97 8.99
N LEU A 118 0.01 -10.84 9.51
CA LEU A 118 1.29 -10.45 10.09
C LEU A 118 2.35 -10.21 9.00
N ALA A 119 3.30 -9.30 9.29
CA ALA A 119 4.48 -9.15 8.43
C ALA A 119 5.45 -10.34 8.63
N GLU A 120 6.31 -10.61 7.65
CA GLU A 120 7.22 -11.76 7.67
C GLU A 120 8.08 -11.87 8.96
N PRO A 121 8.64 -10.79 9.54
CA PRO A 121 9.37 -10.87 10.79
C PRO A 121 8.52 -11.36 11.97
N GLU A 122 7.25 -10.95 12.02
CA GLU A 122 6.28 -11.35 13.03
C GLU A 122 5.80 -12.78 12.79
N GLN A 123 5.58 -13.17 11.53
CA GLN A 123 5.27 -14.55 11.14
C GLN A 123 6.35 -15.52 11.61
N LYS A 124 7.63 -15.19 11.45
CA LYS A 124 8.76 -16.00 11.94
C LYS A 124 8.76 -16.15 13.46
N LYS A 125 8.40 -15.10 14.20
CA LYS A 125 8.27 -15.16 15.67
C LYS A 125 7.12 -16.09 16.09
N VAL A 126 5.98 -16.00 15.38
CA VAL A 126 4.82 -16.87 15.64
C VAL A 126 5.16 -18.33 15.35
N ILE A 127 5.84 -18.61 14.23
CA ILE A 127 6.33 -19.97 13.91
C ILE A 127 7.22 -20.49 15.03
N ALA A 128 8.25 -19.73 15.43
CA ALA A 128 9.17 -20.17 16.48
C ALA A 128 8.47 -20.44 17.82
N TRP A 129 7.51 -19.57 18.20
CA TRP A 129 6.70 -19.77 19.40
C TRP A 129 5.80 -21.02 19.29
N MET A 130 5.23 -21.29 18.12
CA MET A 130 4.36 -22.45 17.91
C MET A 130 5.15 -23.76 17.84
N GLU A 131 6.35 -23.73 17.24
CA GLU A 131 7.33 -24.83 17.26
C GLU A 131 7.77 -25.11 18.70
N GLU A 132 8.04 -24.08 19.52
CA GLU A 132 8.39 -24.24 20.94
C GLU A 132 7.25 -24.89 21.73
N MET A 133 6.01 -24.49 21.50
CA MET A 133 4.85 -25.12 22.13
C MET A 133 4.66 -26.58 21.72
N ALA A 134 4.90 -26.90 20.45
CA ALA A 134 4.75 -28.26 19.93
C ALA A 134 5.91 -29.19 20.31
N GLY A 135 7.06 -28.64 20.70
CA GLY A 135 8.24 -29.40 21.08
C GLY A 135 9.13 -29.78 19.90
N ALA A 136 9.99 -30.79 20.10
CA ALA A 136 11.19 -30.98 19.28
C ALA A 136 10.97 -31.55 17.86
N GLU A 137 9.76 -31.97 17.50
CA GLU A 137 9.51 -32.64 16.21
C GLU A 137 8.24 -32.13 15.52
N THR A 138 8.33 -30.95 14.92
CA THR A 138 7.30 -30.44 14.00
C THR A 138 7.78 -30.57 12.56
N ALA A 139 7.05 -31.33 11.74
CA ALA A 139 7.26 -31.36 10.30
C ALA A 139 6.33 -30.33 9.62
N PRO A 140 6.83 -29.52 8.67
CA PRO A 140 5.96 -28.69 7.85
C PRO A 140 4.94 -29.55 7.10
N THR A 141 3.73 -29.03 6.89
CA THR A 141 2.78 -29.65 5.97
C THR A 141 3.26 -29.53 4.52
N ALA A 142 2.64 -30.28 3.62
CA ALA A 142 3.00 -30.33 2.20
C ALA A 142 1.85 -29.83 1.29
N PHE A 143 1.06 -28.87 1.76
CA PHE A 143 0.00 -28.28 0.92
C PHE A 143 0.64 -27.39 -0.14
N GLU A 144 0.44 -27.72 -1.42
CA GLU A 144 0.99 -26.96 -2.55
C GLU A 144 0.41 -25.55 -2.64
N SER A 145 -0.81 -25.36 -2.15
CA SER A 145 -1.54 -24.09 -2.11
C SER A 145 -1.12 -23.17 -0.97
N LEU A 146 -0.20 -23.61 -0.09
CA LEU A 146 0.35 -22.81 1.00
C LEU A 146 1.80 -22.44 0.74
N THR A 147 2.19 -21.26 1.20
CA THR A 147 3.58 -20.80 1.23
C THR A 147 4.43 -21.66 2.19
N PRO A 148 5.77 -21.58 2.10
CA PRO A 148 6.64 -22.30 3.03
C PRO A 148 6.44 -21.93 4.51
N LEU A 149 6.11 -20.67 4.80
CA LEU A 149 5.85 -20.22 6.18
C LEU A 149 4.51 -20.73 6.69
N GLU A 150 3.48 -20.72 5.85
CA GLU A 150 2.16 -21.27 6.19
C GLU A 150 2.20 -22.78 6.42
N ASN A 151 2.95 -23.50 5.59
CA ASN A 151 3.16 -24.94 5.80
C ASN A 151 3.89 -25.22 7.12
N ARG A 152 4.82 -24.35 7.55
CA ARG A 152 5.51 -24.49 8.85
C ARG A 152 4.59 -24.22 10.03
N VAL A 153 3.86 -23.11 10.01
CA VAL A 153 2.94 -22.78 11.12
C VAL A 153 1.81 -23.81 11.21
N MET A 154 1.30 -24.29 10.06
CA MET A 154 0.29 -25.35 10.03
C MET A 154 0.85 -26.66 10.60
N GLY A 155 2.05 -27.07 10.18
CA GLY A 155 2.69 -28.27 10.73
C GLY A 155 2.86 -28.22 12.24
N SER A 156 3.30 -27.06 12.75
CA SER A 156 3.45 -26.83 14.20
C SER A 156 2.11 -26.84 14.93
N PHE A 157 1.10 -26.22 14.35
CA PHE A 157 -0.25 -26.18 14.91
C PHE A 157 -0.88 -27.57 15.00
N LEU A 158 -0.71 -28.41 13.98
CA LEU A 158 -1.25 -29.77 13.97
C LEU A 158 -0.55 -30.72 14.95
N ALA A 159 0.68 -30.40 15.35
CA ALA A 159 1.40 -31.15 16.37
C ALA A 159 0.92 -30.85 17.81
N LEU A 160 0.20 -29.74 18.02
CA LEU A 160 -0.36 -29.37 19.31
C LEU A 160 -1.59 -30.24 19.68
N SER A 161 -1.82 -30.42 20.98
CA SER A 161 -3.10 -30.95 21.46
C SER A 161 -4.25 -29.98 21.18
N ARG A 162 -5.50 -30.47 21.22
CA ARG A 162 -6.68 -29.63 20.93
C ARG A 162 -6.82 -28.42 21.85
N GLU A 163 -6.45 -28.56 23.12
CA GLU A 163 -6.49 -27.46 24.08
C GLU A 163 -5.41 -26.41 23.75
N GLU A 164 -4.21 -26.86 23.43
CA GLU A 164 -3.10 -26.00 23.00
C GLU A 164 -3.41 -25.30 21.68
N GLN A 165 -4.06 -25.97 20.72
CA GLN A 165 -4.54 -25.37 19.48
C GLN A 165 -5.51 -24.22 19.74
N GLN A 166 -6.48 -24.41 20.64
CA GLN A 166 -7.42 -23.35 20.99
C GLN A 166 -6.71 -22.15 21.65
N ASN A 167 -5.82 -22.43 22.60
CA ASN A 167 -5.04 -21.39 23.27
C ASN A 167 -4.12 -20.65 22.28
N ALA A 168 -3.53 -21.39 21.34
CA ALA A 168 -2.66 -20.84 20.31
C ALA A 168 -3.44 -19.90 19.37
N LEU A 169 -4.64 -20.31 18.93
CA LEU A 169 -5.51 -19.48 18.10
C LEU A 169 -5.92 -18.20 18.81
N LEU A 170 -6.35 -18.28 20.07
CA LEU A 170 -6.74 -17.09 20.85
C LEU A 170 -5.59 -16.08 20.93
N LYS A 171 -4.39 -16.56 21.25
CA LYS A 171 -3.20 -15.70 21.34
C LYS A 171 -2.79 -15.14 19.98
N LEU A 172 -2.90 -15.92 18.90
CA LEU A 172 -2.63 -15.44 17.55
C LEU A 172 -3.63 -14.36 17.12
N THR A 173 -4.92 -14.54 17.41
CA THR A 173 -5.94 -13.52 17.17
C THR A 173 -5.62 -12.21 17.89
N ASP A 174 -5.16 -12.26 19.15
CA ASP A 174 -4.74 -11.06 19.88
C ASP A 174 -3.58 -10.33 19.20
N ILE A 175 -2.59 -11.09 18.69
CA ILE A 175 -1.44 -10.55 17.95
C ILE A 175 -1.90 -9.91 16.63
N ALA A 176 -2.73 -10.60 15.85
CA ALA A 176 -3.25 -10.12 14.59
C ALA A 176 -4.11 -8.85 14.77
N VAL A 177 -4.99 -8.82 15.78
CA VAL A 177 -5.78 -7.63 16.12
C VAL A 177 -4.88 -6.46 16.52
N ALA A 178 -3.82 -6.71 17.30
CA ALA A 178 -2.86 -5.66 17.67
C ALA A 178 -2.14 -5.08 16.44
N GLU A 179 -1.75 -5.93 15.49
CA GLU A 179 -1.12 -5.52 14.24
C GLU A 179 -2.06 -4.70 13.36
N VAL A 180 -3.32 -5.13 13.19
CA VAL A 180 -4.34 -4.34 12.47
C VAL A 180 -4.56 -2.98 13.11
N ARG A 181 -4.62 -2.93 14.46
CA ARG A 181 -4.77 -1.67 15.19
C ARG A 181 -3.57 -0.76 15.02
N LYS A 182 -2.35 -1.30 15.03
CA LYS A 182 -1.11 -0.55 14.79
C LYS A 182 -1.13 0.07 13.41
N ARG A 183 -1.38 -0.72 12.36
CA ARG A 183 -1.46 -0.24 10.97
C ARG A 183 -2.55 0.80 10.78
N ARG A 184 -3.72 0.63 11.41
CA ARG A 184 -4.80 1.63 11.34
C ARG A 184 -4.36 2.99 11.90
N LYS A 185 -3.53 3.03 12.95
CA LYS A 185 -3.01 4.29 13.51
C LYS A 185 -1.94 4.94 12.62
N GLU A 186 -1.29 4.19 11.75
CA GLU A 186 -0.31 4.73 10.80
C GLU A 186 -1.00 5.36 9.57
N LEU A 187 -2.27 5.00 9.35
CA LEU A 187 -3.08 5.48 8.21
C LEU A 187 -3.99 6.68 8.53
N PHE A 188 -4.21 7.01 9.80
CA PHE A 188 -5.11 8.07 10.28
C PHE A 188 -4.50 8.85 11.45
#